data_AF-A0A085MYG1-F1
#
_entry.id   AF-A0A085MYG1-F1
#
_cell.length_a   1.000
_cell.length_b   1.000
_cell.length_c   1.000
_cell.angle_alpha   90.00
_cell.angle_beta   90.00
_cell.angle_gamma   90.00
#
_symmetry.space_group_name_H-M   'P 1'
#
loop_
_entity.id
_entity.type
_entity.pdbx_description
1 polymer ?
#
loop_
_entity_poly.entity_id
_entity_poly.type
_entity_poly.pdbx_seq_one_letter_code
_entity_poly.pdbx_strand_id
1 'polypeptide(L)'
;MHDEPGRWVSMRPLASTRGSVVFATALGALLSLLVETVGKKSPAELCQTASAQSSCGQCIKQHPDCAWCSDPNADLPSRCELYSSLEKKCEASFVEHPVSKVEFLQNADVGASRQDPYSGAIVRTQLQPQQVQIAMKPGDAISFSLRYLHQDRDSRDIYILNSETESQGVTIEYEAECRGIVQPGNFCPSVSHSDVVSFNVSVKLRECRASGGAVVSVGIGGVREVVALYVNPICGCDCEKLENQVGIAVLPMHGHWQYQRPFGLPPSISILTSDIAESPPVTMSPQCGGRGNLVCGACICNPGSAGSRCECNVASGTMSVAELLNQCRSSPSEEPCSGRGKCKCGACECDSPEKYSGKYCQCDDTSCPSNGAELCSGRGRCECGTCKCDVGWTGPACDCTTETTECLGKSGMICNGQGSCDCGKCACNDGYSGPTCELCLNCEAETEFTEGDDYHTLLPEKPDEIEDLEETPEAKPKVESGASVVSLLPFMEIVTLATLLIIGP
;
A
#
# COMPACT_ATOMS: atom_id res chain seq x y z
N MET A 1 50.03 -57.76 -11.44
CA MET A 1 50.77 -56.51 -11.69
C MET A 1 50.12 -55.44 -10.84
N HIS A 2 50.92 -54.92 -9.91
CA HIS A 2 50.61 -53.83 -8.98
C HIS A 2 50.20 -52.55 -9.75
N ASP A 3 49.27 -51.74 -9.23
CA ASP A 3 49.64 -50.54 -8.46
C ASP A 3 48.43 -49.81 -7.82
N GLU A 4 48.79 -49.03 -6.80
CA GLU A 4 48.02 -48.43 -5.71
C GLU A 4 47.17 -47.16 -5.99
N PRO A 5 46.38 -46.65 -4.99
CA PRO A 5 45.31 -45.67 -5.18
C PRO A 5 45.71 -44.19 -5.00
N GLY A 6 44.88 -43.31 -5.56
CA GLY A 6 45.02 -41.85 -5.57
C GLY A 6 44.90 -41.17 -4.20
N ARG A 7 45.74 -40.14 -4.04
CA ARG A 7 46.12 -39.44 -2.82
C ARG A 7 45.26 -38.19 -2.59
N TRP A 8 44.82 -37.98 -1.34
CA TRP A 8 44.18 -36.76 -0.86
C TRP A 8 45.21 -35.63 -0.70
N VAL A 9 44.93 -34.43 -1.19
CA VAL A 9 45.78 -33.24 -0.99
C VAL A 9 45.10 -32.27 -0.04
N SER A 10 45.68 -32.14 1.15
CA SER A 10 45.41 -31.12 2.15
C SER A 10 46.10 -29.81 1.74
N MET A 11 45.34 -28.72 1.59
CA MET A 11 45.90 -27.38 1.43
C MET A 11 46.03 -26.71 2.80
N ARG A 12 47.27 -26.48 3.24
CA ARG A 12 47.63 -25.53 4.30
C ARG A 12 48.01 -24.19 3.65
N PRO A 13 47.74 -23.04 4.29
CA PRO A 13 47.99 -21.72 3.70
C PRO A 13 49.49 -21.37 3.73
N LEU A 14 49.98 -20.83 2.61
CA LEU A 14 51.33 -20.29 2.48
C LEU A 14 51.36 -18.85 2.99
N ALA A 15 52.25 -18.60 3.95
CA ALA A 15 52.63 -17.28 4.41
C ALA A 15 53.36 -16.53 3.27
N SER A 16 52.87 -15.35 2.91
CA SER A 16 53.51 -14.46 1.93
C SER A 16 54.30 -13.37 2.64
N THR A 17 55.56 -13.26 2.24
CA THR A 17 56.62 -12.39 2.75
C THR A 17 56.42 -10.90 2.40
N ARG A 18 56.86 -10.06 3.34
CA ARG A 18 57.01 -8.60 3.24
C ARG A 18 57.77 -8.16 1.98
N GLY A 19 57.25 -7.14 1.31
CA GLY A 19 57.97 -6.36 0.29
C GLY A 19 57.21 -5.07 -0.03
N SER A 20 57.71 -3.94 0.48
CA SER A 20 57.16 -2.60 0.29
C SER A 20 57.43 -2.07 -1.12
N VAL A 21 56.40 -1.59 -1.83
CA VAL A 21 56.51 -0.49 -2.80
C VAL A 21 55.29 0.40 -2.63
N VAL A 22 55.53 1.61 -2.14
CA VAL A 22 54.57 2.70 -2.00
C VAL A 22 54.64 3.53 -3.28
N PHE A 23 53.56 3.65 -4.06
CA PHE A 23 53.30 4.82 -4.91
C PHE A 23 51.78 4.96 -5.18
N ALA A 24 51.20 5.90 -4.43
CA ALA A 24 50.09 6.79 -4.78
C ALA A 24 49.02 6.36 -5.81
N THR A 25 47.82 6.04 -5.32
CA THR A 25 46.55 6.57 -5.89
C THR A 25 45.49 6.68 -4.79
N ALA A 26 45.52 7.78 -4.03
CA ALA A 26 44.53 8.15 -3.02
C ALA A 26 43.23 8.74 -3.62
N LEU A 27 42.73 8.13 -4.71
CA LEU A 27 41.48 8.50 -5.39
C LEU A 27 40.55 7.29 -5.62
N GLY A 28 41.00 6.06 -5.31
CA GLY A 28 40.18 4.84 -5.42
C GLY A 28 39.51 4.38 -4.11
N ALA A 29 39.79 5.04 -2.98
CA ALA A 29 39.28 4.64 -1.66
C ALA A 29 38.06 5.45 -1.17
N LEU A 30 37.60 6.43 -1.96
CA LEU A 30 36.37 7.20 -1.69
C LEU A 30 35.19 6.80 -2.61
N LEU A 31 35.41 5.93 -3.60
CA LEU A 31 34.35 5.34 -4.44
C LEU A 31 34.02 3.87 -4.09
N SER A 32 34.63 3.31 -3.04
CA SER A 32 34.30 1.97 -2.51
C SER A 32 33.47 2.00 -1.23
N LEU A 33 32.86 3.16 -0.91
CA LEU A 33 31.90 3.34 0.18
C LEU A 33 30.45 3.57 -0.30
N LEU A 34 30.19 3.37 -1.61
CA LEU A 34 28.84 3.48 -2.19
C LEU A 34 28.48 2.22 -3.01
N VAL A 35 28.73 1.04 -2.45
CA VAL A 35 28.09 -0.20 -2.93
C VAL A 35 27.37 -0.85 -1.74
N GLU A 36 26.05 -0.69 -1.78
CA GLU A 36 25.03 -1.55 -1.18
C GLU A 36 24.85 -1.50 0.35
N THR A 37 24.36 -0.36 0.85
CA THR A 37 23.17 -0.45 1.72
C THR A 37 21.94 -0.66 0.84
N VAL A 38 21.79 -1.85 0.26
CA VAL A 38 20.44 -2.32 -0.09
C VAL A 38 19.74 -2.45 1.26
N GLY A 39 19.01 -1.40 1.65
CA GLY A 39 18.20 -1.42 2.85
C GLY A 39 17.33 -2.67 2.79
N LYS A 40 17.52 -3.60 3.73
CA LYS A 40 16.62 -4.75 3.87
C LYS A 40 15.23 -4.16 4.10
N LYS A 41 14.37 -4.24 3.07
CA LYS A 41 12.99 -3.80 3.17
C LYS A 41 12.34 -4.55 4.33
N SER A 42 11.62 -3.81 5.17
CA SER A 42 10.84 -4.40 6.25
C SER A 42 9.73 -5.29 5.67
N PRO A 43 9.22 -6.27 6.46
CA PRO A 43 8.09 -7.09 6.05
C PRO A 43 6.88 -6.27 5.57
N ALA A 44 6.60 -5.13 6.23
CA ALA A 44 5.52 -4.22 5.83
C ALA A 44 5.73 -3.62 4.44
N GLU A 45 6.95 -3.14 4.16
CA GLU A 45 7.30 -2.55 2.86
C GLU A 45 7.27 -3.59 1.74
N LEU A 46 7.59 -4.85 2.04
CA LEU A 46 7.49 -5.95 1.07
C LEU A 46 6.04 -6.20 0.65
N CYS A 47 5.09 -6.21 1.59
CA CYS A 47 3.66 -6.37 1.30
C CYS A 47 3.07 -5.16 0.53
N GLN A 48 3.70 -3.98 0.59
CA GLN A 48 3.23 -2.76 -0.09
C GLN A 48 3.86 -2.55 -1.48
N THR A 49 4.69 -3.47 -1.96
CA THR A 49 5.28 -3.36 -3.32
C THR A 49 4.21 -3.48 -4.41
N ALA A 50 4.43 -2.83 -5.56
CA ALA A 50 3.50 -2.93 -6.70
C ALA A 50 3.29 -4.38 -7.18
N SER A 51 4.30 -5.24 -7.07
CA SER A 51 4.16 -6.68 -7.33
C SER A 51 3.23 -7.34 -6.32
N ALA A 52 3.35 -7.03 -5.03
CA ALA A 52 2.48 -7.58 -3.98
C ALA A 52 1.01 -7.23 -4.18
N GLN A 53 0.74 -5.99 -4.60
CA GLN A 53 -0.63 -5.49 -4.79
C GLN A 53 -1.31 -6.02 -6.07
N SER A 54 -0.57 -6.73 -6.93
CA SER A 54 -1.10 -7.20 -8.22
C SER A 54 -2.09 -8.36 -8.11
N SER A 55 -1.92 -9.25 -7.12
CA SER A 55 -2.78 -10.42 -6.88
C SER A 55 -2.50 -11.03 -5.52
N CYS A 56 -3.44 -11.82 -5.02
CA CYS A 56 -3.31 -12.52 -3.74
C CYS A 56 -2.07 -13.44 -3.73
N GLY A 57 -1.85 -14.21 -4.80
CA GLY A 57 -0.71 -15.09 -4.94
C GLY A 57 0.63 -14.36 -4.99
N GLN A 58 0.68 -13.13 -5.53
CA GLN A 58 1.90 -12.31 -5.49
C GLN A 58 2.12 -11.69 -4.11
N CYS A 59 1.06 -11.36 -3.38
CA CYS A 59 1.13 -10.85 -2.00
C CYS A 59 1.78 -11.86 -1.06
N ILE A 60 1.26 -13.09 -0.99
CA ILE A 60 1.75 -14.12 -0.05
C ILE A 60 3.16 -14.63 -0.38
N LYS A 61 3.67 -14.34 -1.58
CA LYS A 61 5.05 -14.65 -2.00
C LYS A 61 6.07 -13.62 -1.51
N GLN A 62 5.66 -12.41 -1.14
CA GLN A 62 6.61 -11.37 -0.73
C GLN A 62 7.21 -11.65 0.65
N HIS A 63 6.37 -12.08 1.59
CA HIS A 63 6.79 -12.37 2.95
C HIS A 63 5.80 -13.32 3.64
N PRO A 64 6.25 -14.19 4.57
CA PRO A 64 5.38 -15.08 5.32
C PRO A 64 4.24 -14.38 6.10
N ASP A 65 4.47 -13.14 6.52
CA ASP A 65 3.47 -12.35 7.28
C ASP A 65 2.52 -11.53 6.40
N CYS A 66 2.70 -11.53 5.08
CA CYS A 66 1.75 -10.85 4.20
C CYS A 66 0.42 -11.62 4.17
N ALA A 67 -0.66 -10.86 4.15
CA ALA A 67 -2.03 -11.33 4.01
C ALA A 67 -2.77 -10.48 2.99
N TRP A 68 -3.81 -11.05 2.40
CA TRP A 68 -4.61 -10.40 1.35
C TRP A 68 -6.08 -10.31 1.76
N CYS A 69 -6.72 -9.17 1.48
CA CYS A 69 -8.15 -8.99 1.71
C CYS A 69 -8.94 -9.28 0.42
N SER A 70 -9.70 -10.38 0.44
CA SER A 70 -10.52 -10.86 -0.68
C SER A 70 -11.95 -10.30 -0.68
N ASP A 71 -12.27 -9.37 0.22
CA ASP A 71 -13.58 -8.72 0.27
C ASP A 71 -13.77 -7.81 -0.97
N PRO A 72 -14.75 -8.09 -1.84
CA PRO A 72 -15.00 -7.28 -3.03
C PRO A 72 -15.50 -5.86 -2.72
N ASN A 73 -16.08 -5.63 -1.55
CA ASN A 73 -16.67 -4.35 -1.16
C ASN A 73 -15.73 -3.49 -0.31
N ALA A 74 -14.60 -4.05 0.12
CA ALA A 74 -13.61 -3.33 0.91
C ALA A 74 -13.04 -2.12 0.15
N ASP A 75 -13.22 -0.92 0.69
CA ASP A 75 -12.55 0.31 0.23
C ASP A 75 -11.23 0.50 1.00
N LEU A 76 -10.28 -0.40 0.74
CA LEU A 76 -8.95 -0.37 1.34
C LEU A 76 -7.95 0.27 0.38
N PRO A 77 -6.99 1.06 0.88
CA PRO A 77 -5.93 1.65 0.04
C PRO A 77 -5.04 0.57 -0.58
N SER A 78 -4.83 -0.54 0.14
CA SER A 78 -4.05 -1.69 -0.29
C SER A 78 -4.74 -2.97 0.16
N ARG A 79 -4.80 -3.98 -0.72
CA ARG A 79 -5.38 -5.28 -0.39
C ARG A 79 -4.36 -6.23 0.24
N CYS A 80 -3.09 -6.06 -0.08
CA CYS A 80 -1.98 -6.77 0.55
C CYS A 80 -1.38 -5.92 1.68
N GLU A 81 -1.31 -6.47 2.89
CA GLU A 81 -0.67 -5.84 4.05
C GLU A 81 -0.16 -6.94 5.01
N LEU A 82 0.52 -6.55 6.09
CA LEU A 82 0.83 -7.49 7.18
C LEU A 82 -0.46 -8.01 7.81
N TYR A 83 -0.50 -9.30 8.12
CA TYR A 83 -1.65 -9.98 8.72
C TYR A 83 -2.16 -9.26 9.98
N SER A 84 -1.27 -8.88 10.89
CA SER A 84 -1.58 -8.19 12.16
C SER A 84 -2.21 -6.79 12.02
N SER A 85 -2.02 -6.15 10.85
CA SER A 85 -2.66 -4.89 10.50
C SER A 85 -3.96 -5.13 9.74
N LEU A 86 -3.98 -6.12 8.84
CA LEU A 86 -5.09 -6.39 7.95
C LEU A 86 -6.29 -7.02 8.68
N GLU A 87 -6.06 -7.87 9.67
CA GLU A 87 -7.11 -8.52 10.48
C GLU A 87 -8.05 -7.53 11.18
N LYS A 88 -7.62 -6.27 11.34
CA LYS A 88 -8.40 -5.18 11.96
C LYS A 88 -9.20 -4.37 10.94
N LYS A 89 -8.85 -4.47 9.65
CA LYS A 89 -9.42 -3.67 8.55
C LYS A 89 -10.30 -4.49 7.60
N CYS A 90 -10.07 -5.80 7.52
CA CYS A 90 -10.78 -6.73 6.66
C CYS A 90 -11.48 -7.78 7.54
N GLU A 91 -12.71 -8.16 7.17
CA GLU A 91 -13.45 -9.20 7.88
C GLU A 91 -12.72 -10.54 7.77
N ALA A 92 -12.64 -11.29 8.88
CA ALA A 92 -11.80 -12.48 9.00
C ALA A 92 -12.09 -13.56 7.94
N SER A 93 -13.34 -13.70 7.47
CA SER A 93 -13.70 -14.65 6.41
C SER A 93 -13.14 -14.30 5.03
N PHE A 94 -12.77 -13.04 4.82
CA PHE A 94 -12.17 -12.54 3.58
C PHE A 94 -10.65 -12.36 3.70
N VAL A 95 -10.04 -12.72 4.83
CA VAL A 95 -8.58 -12.63 4.99
C VAL A 95 -7.93 -13.91 4.49
N GLU A 96 -7.15 -13.78 3.44
CA GLU A 96 -6.33 -14.84 2.86
C GLU A 96 -4.93 -14.76 3.47
N HIS A 97 -4.64 -15.68 4.39
CA HIS A 97 -3.33 -15.83 5.02
C HIS A 97 -3.01 -17.32 5.23
N PRO A 98 -2.53 -18.02 4.18
CA PRO A 98 -2.24 -19.44 4.32
C PRO A 98 -1.00 -19.66 5.19
N VAL A 99 -1.17 -20.38 6.30
CA VAL A 99 -0.10 -20.61 7.29
C VAL A 99 0.73 -21.83 6.88
N SER A 100 2.05 -21.70 7.01
CA SER A 100 2.95 -22.83 6.79
C SER A 100 2.72 -23.89 7.89
N LYS A 101 2.57 -25.15 7.49
CA LYS A 101 2.24 -26.26 8.41
C LYS A 101 3.09 -27.50 8.13
N VAL A 102 3.29 -28.29 9.18
CA VAL A 102 3.93 -29.61 9.15
C VAL A 102 2.94 -30.68 9.58
N GLU A 103 2.83 -31.73 8.79
CA GLU A 103 1.97 -32.89 9.04
C GLU A 103 2.82 -34.16 8.96
N PHE A 104 2.71 -35.02 9.97
CA PHE A 104 3.46 -36.27 10.01
C PHE A 104 2.58 -37.42 9.48
N LEU A 105 2.74 -37.75 8.20
CA LEU A 105 1.95 -38.81 7.55
C LEU A 105 2.28 -40.20 8.11
N GLN A 106 3.53 -40.42 8.51
CA GLN A 106 3.98 -41.64 9.17
C GLN A 106 4.99 -41.29 10.27
N ASN A 107 4.64 -41.62 11.52
CA ASN A 107 5.38 -41.20 12.71
C ASN A 107 5.43 -42.30 13.80
N ALA A 108 5.82 -43.52 13.41
CA ALA A 108 6.06 -44.59 14.36
C ALA A 108 7.23 -44.23 15.28
N ASP A 109 7.10 -44.54 16.57
CA ASP A 109 8.15 -44.27 17.54
C ASP A 109 9.43 -45.07 17.28
N VAL A 110 10.57 -44.45 17.59
CA VAL A 110 11.86 -45.14 17.57
C VAL A 110 11.83 -46.38 18.46
N GLY A 111 12.36 -47.49 17.95
CA GLY A 111 12.38 -48.79 18.62
C GLY A 111 11.11 -49.63 18.47
N ALA A 112 10.02 -49.09 17.91
CA ALA A 112 8.80 -49.84 17.61
C ALA A 112 9.07 -50.96 16.59
N SER A 113 8.39 -52.10 16.76
CA SER A 113 8.48 -53.21 15.80
C SER A 113 7.54 -52.95 14.63
N ARG A 114 8.06 -53.02 13.41
CA ARG A 114 7.29 -52.91 12.16
C ARG A 114 7.64 -54.06 11.23
N GLN A 115 6.70 -54.41 10.35
CA GLN A 115 6.94 -55.40 9.32
C GLN A 115 7.53 -54.71 8.09
N ASP A 116 8.65 -55.21 7.59
CA ASP A 116 9.28 -54.69 6.37
C ASP A 116 8.42 -55.04 5.14
N PRO A 117 7.99 -54.06 4.32
CA PRO A 117 7.08 -54.31 3.19
C PRO A 117 7.62 -55.26 2.12
N TYR A 118 8.95 -55.37 1.98
CA TYR A 118 9.59 -56.18 0.94
C TYR A 118 9.97 -57.58 1.42
N SER A 119 10.57 -57.68 2.60
CA SER A 119 11.08 -58.94 3.16
C SER A 119 10.11 -59.64 4.11
N GLY A 120 9.07 -58.94 4.59
CA GLY A 120 8.14 -59.45 5.60
C GLY A 120 8.75 -59.64 6.99
N ALA A 121 10.03 -59.29 7.16
CA ALA A 121 10.76 -59.41 8.42
C ALA A 121 10.28 -58.38 9.44
N ILE A 122 10.30 -58.74 10.72
CA ILE A 122 10.05 -57.79 11.82
C ILE A 122 11.34 -56.99 12.03
N VAL A 123 11.29 -55.71 11.70
CA VAL A 123 12.40 -54.75 11.87
C VAL A 123 12.02 -53.73 12.93
N ARG A 124 13.03 -53.12 13.58
CA ARG A 124 12.81 -52.00 14.49
C ARG A 124 12.91 -50.69 13.72
N THR A 125 11.97 -49.78 13.99
CA THR A 125 12.04 -48.39 13.53
C THR A 125 13.26 -47.72 14.13
N GLN A 126 14.21 -47.32 13.29
CA GLN A 126 15.41 -46.59 13.72
C GLN A 126 15.22 -45.08 13.58
N LEU A 127 14.43 -44.63 12.60
CA LEU A 127 14.17 -43.21 12.35
C LEU A 127 12.72 -42.82 12.57
N GLN A 128 12.53 -41.63 13.16
CA GLN A 128 11.24 -41.00 13.38
C GLN A 128 11.30 -39.51 13.08
N PRO A 129 10.30 -38.91 12.41
CA PRO A 129 9.20 -39.56 11.68
C PRO A 129 9.70 -40.31 10.42
N GLN A 130 8.85 -41.10 9.76
CA GLN A 130 9.20 -41.79 8.50
C GLN A 130 8.72 -41.00 7.28
N GLN A 131 7.62 -40.26 7.41
CA GLN A 131 7.05 -39.47 6.34
C GLN A 131 6.50 -38.15 6.86
N VAL A 132 6.98 -37.05 6.28
CA VAL A 132 6.62 -35.68 6.66
C VAL A 132 6.08 -34.95 5.44
N GLN A 133 4.93 -34.32 5.58
CA GLN A 133 4.37 -33.40 4.61
C GLN A 133 4.46 -31.98 5.16
N ILE A 134 5.10 -31.09 4.39
CA ILE A 134 5.27 -29.69 4.75
C ILE A 134 4.53 -28.89 3.70
N ALA A 135 3.65 -27.99 4.11
CA ALA A 135 3.09 -26.96 3.24
C ALA A 135 3.66 -25.62 3.71
N MET A 136 4.38 -24.89 2.88
CA MET A 136 5.08 -23.67 3.34
C MET A 136 5.12 -22.56 2.31
N LYS A 137 5.10 -21.32 2.80
CA LYS A 137 5.27 -20.12 1.97
C LYS A 137 6.76 -19.86 1.65
N PRO A 138 7.07 -19.23 0.51
CA PRO A 138 8.43 -18.77 0.22
C PRO A 138 8.95 -17.81 1.30
N GLY A 139 10.24 -17.93 1.62
CA GLY A 139 10.91 -17.13 2.65
C GLY A 139 10.72 -17.67 4.08
N ASP A 140 9.73 -18.53 4.31
CA ASP A 140 9.44 -19.12 5.62
C ASP A 140 10.38 -20.28 5.97
N ALA A 141 10.51 -20.58 7.27
CA ALA A 141 11.29 -21.70 7.79
C ALA A 141 10.48 -22.48 8.82
N ILE A 142 10.33 -23.80 8.59
CA ILE A 142 9.67 -24.72 9.52
C ILE A 142 10.70 -25.70 10.05
N SER A 143 10.66 -25.95 11.36
CA SER A 143 11.54 -26.91 12.02
C SER A 143 10.76 -28.08 12.61
N PHE A 144 11.33 -29.28 12.56
CA PHE A 144 10.83 -30.46 13.25
C PHE A 144 12.01 -31.33 13.74
N SER A 145 11.74 -32.15 14.75
CA SER A 145 12.76 -33.04 15.34
C SER A 145 12.75 -34.42 14.68
N LEU A 146 13.90 -34.84 14.16
CA LEU A 146 14.17 -36.17 13.66
C LEU A 146 14.94 -36.96 14.72
N ARG A 147 14.40 -38.10 15.15
CA ARG A 147 14.99 -38.96 16.18
C ARG A 147 15.55 -40.23 15.55
N TYR A 148 16.75 -40.60 15.96
CA TYR A 148 17.49 -41.76 15.49
C TYR A 148 17.90 -42.67 16.66
N LEU A 149 17.56 -43.95 16.58
CA LEU A 149 17.98 -44.98 17.54
C LEU A 149 19.21 -45.72 17.03
N HIS A 150 20.35 -45.52 17.69
CA HIS A 150 21.63 -46.12 17.30
C HIS A 150 21.69 -47.62 17.61
N GLN A 151 22.04 -48.45 16.62
CA GLN A 151 22.23 -49.90 16.78
C GLN A 151 23.72 -50.27 16.85
N ASP A 152 24.02 -51.43 17.46
CA ASP A 152 25.40 -51.95 17.66
C ASP A 152 26.23 -52.05 16.37
N ARG A 153 25.59 -52.18 15.20
CA ARG A 153 26.28 -52.36 13.91
C ARG A 153 26.62 -51.05 13.21
N ASP A 154 26.12 -49.92 13.71
CA ASP A 154 26.28 -48.63 13.06
C ASP A 154 27.56 -47.93 13.56
N SER A 155 28.02 -46.90 12.83
CA SER A 155 29.13 -46.05 13.28
C SER A 155 28.76 -45.30 14.56
N ARG A 156 29.73 -45.09 15.46
CA ARG A 156 29.53 -44.21 16.64
C ARG A 156 29.48 -42.72 16.28
N ASP A 157 30.02 -42.37 15.12
CA ASP A 157 30.04 -41.02 14.58
C ASP A 157 28.89 -40.91 13.58
N ILE A 158 27.83 -40.20 13.97
CA ILE A 158 26.55 -40.14 13.27
C ILE A 158 26.46 -38.84 12.46
N TYR A 159 26.19 -38.97 11.17
CA TYR A 159 25.98 -37.85 10.26
C TYR A 159 24.61 -37.98 9.58
N ILE A 160 23.87 -36.88 9.53
CA ILE A 160 22.63 -36.78 8.75
C ILE A 160 22.95 -36.24 7.34
N LEU A 161 22.35 -36.87 6.35
CA LEU A 161 22.53 -36.58 4.92
C LEU A 161 21.15 -36.41 4.26
N ASN A 162 21.11 -35.62 3.19
CA ASN A 162 19.90 -35.46 2.38
C ASN A 162 20.20 -35.57 0.88
N SER A 163 19.17 -35.88 0.10
CA SER A 163 19.21 -35.76 -1.37
C SER A 163 19.39 -34.30 -1.79
N GLU A 164 19.71 -34.07 -3.07
CA GLU A 164 19.90 -32.72 -3.62
C GLU A 164 18.66 -31.82 -3.40
N THR A 165 18.89 -30.61 -2.85
CA THR A 165 17.82 -29.65 -2.50
C THR A 165 17.90 -28.32 -3.25
N GLU A 166 19.09 -27.91 -3.71
CA GLU A 166 19.32 -26.60 -4.33
C GLU A 166 18.57 -26.45 -5.67
N SER A 167 18.54 -27.50 -6.49
CA SER A 167 17.76 -27.54 -7.73
C SER A 167 16.25 -27.49 -7.49
N GLN A 168 15.81 -27.79 -6.27
CA GLN A 168 14.39 -27.77 -5.86
C GLN A 168 13.98 -26.48 -5.14
N GLY A 169 14.91 -25.52 -4.93
CA GLY A 169 14.62 -24.26 -4.25
C GLY A 169 14.40 -24.40 -2.73
N VAL A 170 14.80 -25.54 -2.16
CA VAL A 170 14.71 -25.85 -0.72
C VAL A 170 16.09 -25.74 -0.10
N THR A 171 16.17 -25.21 1.11
CA THR A 171 17.40 -25.21 1.93
C THR A 171 17.09 -25.91 3.24
N ILE A 172 17.98 -26.79 3.67
CA ILE A 172 17.83 -27.52 4.93
C ILE A 172 19.03 -27.21 5.81
N GLU A 173 18.74 -26.79 7.04
CA GLU A 173 19.73 -26.54 8.08
C GLU A 173 19.49 -27.54 9.22
N TYR A 174 20.57 -27.95 9.87
CA TYR A 174 20.53 -28.96 10.93
C TYR A 174 21.14 -28.40 12.22
N GLU A 175 20.52 -28.75 13.34
CA GLU A 175 21.13 -28.68 14.66
C GLU A 175 21.07 -30.07 15.29
N ALA A 176 22.22 -30.59 15.72
CA ALA A 176 22.30 -31.90 16.36
C ALA A 176 22.13 -31.74 17.88
N GLU A 177 21.25 -32.55 18.47
CA GLU A 177 21.11 -32.69 19.91
C GLU A 177 21.71 -34.03 20.36
N CYS A 178 22.91 -33.94 20.89
CA CYS A 178 23.74 -35.07 21.28
C CYS A 178 23.74 -35.20 22.81
N ARG A 179 23.06 -36.21 23.35
CA ARG A 179 22.97 -36.42 24.82
C ARG A 179 22.47 -35.18 25.57
N GLY A 180 21.50 -34.47 24.98
CA GLY A 180 20.93 -33.23 25.53
C GLY A 180 21.73 -31.96 25.26
N ILE A 181 22.83 -32.03 24.51
CA ILE A 181 23.61 -30.86 24.09
C ILE A 181 23.26 -30.52 22.65
N VAL A 182 22.67 -29.34 22.44
CA VAL A 182 22.37 -28.80 21.11
C VAL A 182 23.61 -28.14 20.54
N GLN A 183 23.97 -28.51 19.31
CA GLN A 183 25.10 -27.96 18.57
C GLN A 183 24.74 -27.73 17.10
N PRO A 184 25.26 -26.67 16.47
CA PRO A 184 25.00 -26.40 15.07
C PRO A 184 25.64 -27.48 14.18
N GLY A 185 24.93 -27.87 13.13
CA GLY A 185 25.42 -28.81 12.13
C GLY A 185 24.70 -30.16 12.15
N ASN A 186 25.20 -31.06 11.30
CA ASN A 186 24.58 -32.32 10.95
C ASN A 186 25.29 -33.54 11.55
N PHE A 187 26.07 -33.34 12.62
CA PHE A 187 27.00 -34.32 13.16
C PHE A 187 26.85 -34.53 14.66
N CYS A 188 26.93 -35.80 15.08
CA CYS A 188 26.91 -36.21 16.47
C CYS A 188 28.03 -37.24 16.76
N PRO A 189 29.08 -36.87 17.52
CA PRO A 189 30.22 -37.75 17.77
C PRO A 189 29.97 -38.76 18.91
N SER A 190 30.64 -39.91 18.82
CA SER A 190 30.82 -40.85 19.95
C SER A 190 29.52 -41.30 20.63
N VAL A 191 28.48 -41.59 19.85
CA VAL A 191 27.16 -42.06 20.30
C VAL A 191 27.27 -43.47 20.89
N SER A 192 26.62 -43.74 22.02
CA SER A 192 26.62 -45.07 22.66
C SER A 192 25.50 -45.93 22.10
N HIS A 193 25.68 -47.26 22.12
CA HIS A 193 24.64 -48.20 21.71
C HIS A 193 23.30 -47.93 22.43
N SER A 194 22.20 -48.00 21.68
CA SER A 194 20.84 -47.75 22.16
C SER A 194 20.59 -46.31 22.63
N ASP A 195 21.52 -45.38 22.42
CA ASP A 195 21.25 -43.95 22.55
C ASP A 195 20.29 -43.49 21.45
N VAL A 196 19.43 -42.54 21.81
CA VAL A 196 18.62 -41.80 20.84
C VAL A 196 19.27 -40.44 20.60
N VAL A 197 19.57 -40.17 19.34
CA VAL A 197 20.10 -38.88 18.87
C VAL A 197 18.96 -38.12 18.19
N SER A 198 18.85 -36.83 18.48
CA SER A 198 17.85 -35.96 17.83
C SER A 198 18.55 -34.96 16.93
N PHE A 199 17.97 -34.69 15.76
CA PHE A 199 18.38 -33.63 14.85
C PHE A 199 17.20 -32.70 14.65
N ASN A 200 17.36 -31.42 14.98
CA ASN A 200 16.41 -30.39 14.62
C ASN A 200 16.62 -30.04 13.14
N VAL A 201 15.64 -30.36 12.30
CA VAL A 201 15.68 -30.15 10.85
C VAL A 201 14.89 -28.89 10.53
N SER A 202 15.57 -27.83 10.11
CA SER A 202 14.97 -26.56 9.68
C SER A 202 14.91 -26.52 8.16
N VAL A 203 13.69 -26.53 7.61
CA VAL A 203 13.43 -26.50 6.18
C VAL A 203 12.99 -25.10 5.78
N LYS A 204 13.71 -24.49 4.85
CA LYS A 204 13.43 -23.16 4.30
C LYS A 204 13.13 -23.23 2.80
N LEU A 205 12.07 -22.56 2.37
CA LEU A 205 11.72 -22.44 0.96
C LEU A 205 12.22 -21.10 0.42
N ARG A 206 12.98 -21.09 -0.67
CA ARG A 206 13.50 -19.84 -1.24
C ARG A 206 12.47 -19.14 -2.12
N GLU A 207 11.87 -19.88 -3.04
CA GLU A 207 10.97 -19.35 -4.06
C GLU A 207 9.99 -20.43 -4.53
N CYS A 208 8.88 -19.98 -5.12
CA CYS A 208 7.93 -20.85 -5.80
C CYS A 208 8.48 -21.24 -7.18
N ARG A 209 9.00 -22.46 -7.35
CA ARG A 209 9.36 -23.00 -8.67
C ARG A 209 8.19 -23.72 -9.35
N ALA A 210 8.15 -23.66 -10.67
CA ALA A 210 7.08 -24.22 -11.50
C ALA A 210 7.06 -25.77 -11.55
N SER A 211 8.06 -26.45 -11.00
CA SER A 211 8.23 -27.91 -11.04
C SER A 211 7.25 -28.70 -10.15
N GLY A 212 6.39 -28.02 -9.39
CA GLY A 212 5.58 -28.63 -8.34
C GLY A 212 6.36 -28.78 -7.02
N GLY A 213 5.79 -29.52 -6.07
CA GLY A 213 6.41 -29.78 -4.77
C GLY A 213 7.76 -30.50 -4.86
N ALA A 214 8.57 -30.37 -3.81
CA ALA A 214 9.87 -30.97 -3.67
C ALA A 214 9.79 -32.25 -2.82
N VAL A 215 10.52 -33.29 -3.22
CA VAL A 215 10.64 -34.53 -2.43
C VAL A 215 12.10 -34.69 -2.03
N VAL A 216 12.35 -34.61 -0.73
CA VAL A 216 13.69 -34.72 -0.15
C VAL A 216 13.77 -35.97 0.70
N SER A 217 14.77 -36.80 0.45
CA SER A 217 15.08 -37.95 1.31
C SER A 217 16.14 -37.53 2.32
N VAL A 218 15.87 -37.72 3.61
CA VAL A 218 16.79 -37.43 4.71
C VAL A 218 17.12 -38.74 5.44
N GLY A 219 18.39 -39.03 5.67
CA GLY A 219 18.81 -40.29 6.28
C GLY A 219 20.11 -40.17 7.05
N ILE A 220 20.46 -41.24 7.76
CA ILE A 220 21.71 -41.35 8.51
C ILE A 220 22.75 -42.08 7.67
N GLY A 221 23.98 -41.55 7.64
CA GLY A 221 25.09 -42.16 6.91
C GLY A 221 25.33 -43.62 7.33
N GLY A 222 25.20 -44.56 6.39
CA GLY A 222 25.38 -45.99 6.62
C GLY A 222 24.10 -46.75 7.02
N VAL A 223 22.98 -46.06 7.25
CA VAL A 223 21.69 -46.64 7.61
C VAL A 223 20.79 -46.72 6.37
N ARG A 224 19.98 -47.78 6.26
CA ARG A 224 19.07 -48.00 5.11
C ARG A 224 17.74 -47.25 5.23
N GLU A 225 17.27 -47.01 6.44
CA GLU A 225 16.04 -46.28 6.68
C GLU A 225 16.24 -44.80 6.35
N VAL A 226 15.26 -44.20 5.69
CA VAL A 226 15.25 -42.78 5.30
C VAL A 226 13.88 -42.18 5.60
N VAL A 227 13.87 -40.88 5.84
CA VAL A 227 12.68 -40.05 6.03
C VAL A 227 12.36 -39.37 4.70
N ALA A 228 11.12 -39.49 4.25
CA ALA A 228 10.64 -38.79 3.06
C ALA A 228 9.97 -37.47 3.46
N LEU A 229 10.50 -36.34 2.98
CA LEU A 229 9.94 -35.01 3.15
C LEU A 229 9.24 -34.58 1.85
N TYR A 230 7.94 -34.31 1.93
CA TYR A 230 7.12 -33.77 0.85
C TYR A 230 6.89 -32.28 1.10
N VAL A 231 7.71 -31.44 0.48
CA VAL A 231 7.65 -29.98 0.62
C VAL A 231 6.76 -29.41 -0.48
N ASN A 232 5.55 -29.01 -0.11
CA ASN A 232 4.55 -28.43 -0.99
C ASN A 232 4.56 -26.90 -0.84
N PRO A 233 5.04 -26.16 -1.85
CA PRO A 233 5.08 -24.70 -1.76
C PRO A 233 3.68 -24.11 -1.88
N ILE A 234 3.35 -23.15 -1.02
CA ILE A 234 2.11 -22.38 -1.05
C ILE A 234 2.35 -21.12 -1.89
N CYS A 235 1.82 -21.10 -3.11
CA CYS A 235 2.14 -20.10 -4.12
C CYS A 235 0.92 -19.31 -4.64
N GLY A 236 -0.25 -19.55 -4.08
CA GLY A 236 -1.50 -18.89 -4.44
C GLY A 236 -2.49 -19.00 -3.28
N CYS A 237 -3.60 -18.28 -3.42
CA CYS A 237 -4.66 -18.26 -2.41
C CYS A 237 -5.83 -19.16 -2.80
N ASP A 238 -6.66 -19.54 -1.83
CA ASP A 238 -7.81 -20.40 -2.10
C ASP A 238 -8.86 -19.71 -2.99
N CYS A 239 -9.06 -18.40 -2.81
CA CYS A 239 -9.91 -17.58 -3.69
C CYS A 239 -9.42 -17.47 -5.16
N GLU A 240 -8.17 -17.84 -5.48
CA GLU A 240 -7.64 -17.82 -6.84
C GLU A 240 -7.97 -19.10 -7.63
N LYS A 241 -8.49 -20.13 -6.95
CA LYS A 241 -8.86 -21.39 -7.58
C LYS A 241 -10.09 -21.21 -8.49
N LEU A 242 -10.04 -21.77 -9.69
CA LEU A 242 -11.10 -21.68 -10.70
C LEU A 242 -12.46 -22.20 -10.19
N GLU A 243 -12.46 -23.19 -9.30
CA GLU A 243 -13.66 -23.75 -8.64
C GLU A 243 -14.40 -22.72 -7.77
N ASN A 244 -13.70 -21.70 -7.27
CA ASN A 244 -14.25 -20.61 -6.46
C ASN A 244 -14.60 -19.36 -7.29
N GLN A 245 -14.18 -19.31 -8.56
CA GLN A 245 -14.43 -18.18 -9.48
C GLN A 245 -15.65 -18.45 -10.38
N VAL A 246 -15.89 -19.72 -10.69
CA VAL A 246 -17.12 -20.16 -11.33
C VAL A 246 -18.06 -20.54 -10.20
N GLY A 247 -19.18 -19.84 -10.05
CA GLY A 247 -20.31 -20.37 -9.30
C GLY A 247 -20.80 -21.65 -9.99
N ILE A 248 -20.08 -22.75 -9.82
CA ILE A 248 -20.58 -24.08 -10.14
C ILE A 248 -21.66 -24.29 -9.10
N ALA A 249 -22.88 -23.88 -9.44
CA ALA A 249 -24.07 -24.55 -8.98
C ALA A 249 -23.91 -26.01 -9.40
N VAL A 250 -23.22 -26.79 -8.57
CA VAL A 250 -23.40 -28.23 -8.57
C VAL A 250 -24.83 -28.38 -8.06
N LEU A 251 -25.80 -28.26 -8.96
CA LEU A 251 -27.13 -28.78 -8.70
C LEU A 251 -26.90 -30.21 -8.18
N PRO A 252 -27.43 -30.58 -7.01
CA PRO A 252 -27.22 -31.90 -6.46
C PRO A 252 -27.96 -32.88 -7.37
N MET A 253 -27.25 -33.39 -8.37
CA MET A 253 -27.66 -34.57 -9.11
C MET A 253 -27.60 -35.72 -8.11
N HIS A 254 -28.71 -35.94 -7.41
CA HIS A 254 -29.00 -37.18 -6.72
C HIS A 254 -29.01 -38.27 -7.79
N GLY A 255 -27.88 -38.95 -7.96
CA GLY A 255 -27.72 -39.99 -8.95
C GLY A 255 -26.46 -40.79 -8.68
N HIS A 256 -26.65 -42.00 -8.17
CA HIS A 256 -25.62 -43.02 -7.96
C HIS A 256 -24.67 -43.13 -9.17
N TRP A 257 -23.37 -42.93 -8.95
CA TRP A 257 -22.34 -43.31 -9.91
C TRP A 257 -22.08 -44.81 -9.82
N GLN A 258 -22.63 -45.58 -10.75
CA GLN A 258 -22.12 -46.92 -11.07
C GLN A 258 -21.34 -46.84 -12.39
N TYR A 259 -20.06 -47.14 -12.28
CA TYR A 259 -19.11 -47.15 -13.39
C TYR A 259 -19.37 -48.38 -14.28
N GLN A 260 -19.88 -48.17 -15.49
CA GLN A 260 -19.81 -49.18 -16.56
C GLN A 260 -19.39 -48.53 -17.88
N ARG A 261 -18.29 -49.03 -18.45
CA ARG A 261 -17.85 -48.69 -19.81
C ARG A 261 -18.80 -49.31 -20.83
N PRO A 262 -19.25 -48.60 -21.88
CA PRO A 262 -19.92 -49.25 -23.00
C PRO A 262 -18.91 -49.83 -23.99
N PHE A 263 -19.04 -51.12 -24.27
CA PHE A 263 -18.51 -51.78 -25.46
C PHE A 263 -19.38 -51.44 -26.67
N GLY A 264 -18.74 -51.07 -27.80
CA GLY A 264 -19.25 -51.34 -29.15
C GLY A 264 -19.87 -50.17 -29.94
N LEU A 265 -19.07 -49.53 -30.79
CA LEU A 265 -19.51 -48.90 -32.06
C LEU A 265 -18.44 -49.11 -33.16
N PRO A 266 -18.83 -49.31 -34.44
CA PRO A 266 -17.93 -49.66 -35.57
C PRO A 266 -17.18 -48.44 -36.19
N PRO A 267 -16.13 -48.66 -37.00
CA PRO A 267 -15.21 -47.60 -37.44
C PRO A 267 -15.61 -47.00 -38.79
N SER A 268 -16.49 -45.98 -38.80
CA SER A 268 -16.67 -45.12 -39.97
C SER A 268 -17.55 -43.89 -39.70
N ILE A 269 -17.28 -43.17 -38.61
CA ILE A 269 -17.77 -41.79 -38.45
C ILE A 269 -16.59 -40.91 -38.08
N SER A 270 -16.25 -40.01 -39.00
CA SER A 270 -15.37 -38.88 -38.75
C SER A 270 -15.98 -38.05 -37.62
N ILE A 271 -15.33 -38.04 -36.46
CA ILE A 271 -15.71 -37.11 -35.38
C ILE A 271 -15.38 -35.71 -35.90
N LEU A 272 -16.40 -34.98 -36.33
CA LEU A 272 -16.31 -33.53 -36.41
C LEU A 272 -16.04 -33.04 -34.99
N THR A 273 -14.86 -32.49 -34.76
CA THR A 273 -14.52 -31.74 -33.56
C THR A 273 -15.41 -30.49 -33.53
N SER A 274 -16.61 -30.58 -32.96
CA SER A 274 -17.44 -29.40 -32.68
C SER A 274 -17.94 -29.31 -31.24
N ASP A 275 -17.66 -30.30 -30.38
CA ASP A 275 -17.96 -30.20 -28.95
C ASP A 275 -16.67 -29.97 -28.16
N ILE A 276 -15.91 -28.94 -28.55
CA ILE A 276 -15.23 -28.15 -27.51
C ILE A 276 -16.40 -27.52 -26.77
N ALA A 277 -16.68 -27.99 -25.56
CA ALA A 277 -17.47 -27.22 -24.61
C ALA A 277 -16.85 -25.82 -24.62
N GLU A 278 -17.53 -24.86 -25.25
CA GLU A 278 -17.18 -23.46 -25.11
C GLU A 278 -17.07 -23.26 -23.60
N SER A 279 -15.88 -22.85 -23.16
CA SER A 279 -15.66 -22.38 -21.80
C SER A 279 -16.89 -21.56 -21.39
N PRO A 280 -17.49 -21.79 -20.21
CA PRO A 280 -18.67 -21.03 -19.79
C PRO A 280 -18.38 -19.54 -20.02
N PRO A 281 -19.37 -18.77 -20.53
CA PRO A 281 -19.14 -17.38 -20.90
C PRO A 281 -18.46 -16.71 -19.72
N VAL A 282 -17.28 -16.14 -19.99
CA VAL A 282 -16.47 -15.43 -18.99
C VAL A 282 -17.41 -14.42 -18.34
N THR A 283 -17.91 -14.75 -17.14
CA THR A 283 -18.97 -13.97 -16.50
C THR A 283 -18.33 -12.66 -16.07
N MET A 284 -18.40 -11.65 -16.93
CA MET A 284 -17.88 -10.32 -16.63
C MET A 284 -18.58 -9.84 -15.36
N SER A 285 -17.80 -9.59 -14.31
CA SER A 285 -18.35 -9.27 -13.00
C SER A 285 -19.00 -7.88 -13.03
N PRO A 286 -20.25 -7.72 -12.57
CA PRO A 286 -20.87 -6.41 -12.40
C PRO A 286 -20.05 -5.48 -11.49
N GLN A 287 -19.34 -6.04 -10.49
CA GLN A 287 -18.46 -5.28 -9.60
C GLN A 287 -17.22 -4.73 -10.32
N CYS A 288 -16.84 -5.34 -11.44
CA CYS A 288 -15.79 -4.88 -12.35
C CYS A 288 -16.37 -4.15 -13.57
N GLY A 289 -17.49 -3.45 -13.38
CA GLY A 289 -18.14 -2.65 -14.42
C GLY A 289 -18.61 -3.45 -15.64
N GLY A 290 -18.71 -4.78 -15.52
CA GLY A 290 -18.94 -5.67 -16.65
C GLY A 290 -17.82 -5.62 -17.69
N ARG A 291 -16.60 -5.22 -17.31
CA ARG A 291 -15.41 -5.09 -18.17
C ARG A 291 -14.19 -5.85 -17.64
N GLY A 292 -14.41 -6.77 -16.73
CA GLY A 292 -13.36 -7.59 -16.14
C GLY A 292 -13.94 -8.71 -15.27
N ASN A 293 -13.05 -9.53 -14.75
CA ASN A 293 -13.38 -10.63 -13.85
C ASN A 293 -12.98 -10.26 -12.42
N LEU A 294 -13.80 -10.68 -11.45
CA LEU A 294 -13.48 -10.51 -10.05
C LEU A 294 -12.73 -11.75 -9.55
N VAL A 295 -11.51 -11.58 -9.06
CA VAL A 295 -10.68 -12.64 -8.49
C VAL A 295 -10.15 -12.17 -7.15
N CYS A 296 -10.45 -12.91 -6.07
CA CYS A 296 -10.05 -12.55 -4.71
C CYS A 296 -10.39 -11.10 -4.32
N GLY A 297 -11.61 -10.65 -4.64
CA GLY A 297 -12.06 -9.29 -4.36
C GLY A 297 -11.45 -8.19 -5.24
N ALA A 298 -10.49 -8.51 -6.12
CA ALA A 298 -9.88 -7.55 -7.05
C ALA A 298 -10.32 -7.80 -8.49
N CYS A 299 -10.42 -6.73 -9.28
CA CYS A 299 -10.80 -6.81 -10.67
C CYS A 299 -9.58 -7.03 -11.58
N ILE A 300 -9.65 -8.08 -12.40
CA ILE A 300 -8.77 -8.31 -13.54
C ILE A 300 -9.47 -7.76 -14.77
N CYS A 301 -9.06 -6.56 -15.20
CA CYS A 301 -9.70 -5.86 -16.30
C CYS A 301 -9.35 -6.44 -17.67
N ASN A 302 -10.34 -6.46 -18.56
CA ASN A 302 -10.13 -6.82 -19.94
C ASN A 302 -9.24 -5.78 -20.64
N PRO A 303 -8.54 -6.18 -21.73
CA PRO A 303 -7.78 -5.24 -22.55
C PRO A 303 -8.61 -4.02 -22.92
N GLY A 304 -8.04 -2.82 -22.74
CA GLY A 304 -8.73 -1.56 -22.98
C GLY A 304 -9.60 -1.07 -21.82
N SER A 305 -9.55 -1.70 -20.64
CA SER A 305 -10.15 -1.19 -19.41
C SER A 305 -9.11 -1.17 -18.27
N ALA A 306 -9.23 -0.22 -17.35
CA ALA A 306 -8.36 -0.10 -16.18
C ALA A 306 -9.11 0.50 -14.99
N GLY A 307 -8.43 0.64 -13.85
CA GLY A 307 -9.03 1.07 -12.59
C GLY A 307 -9.35 -0.12 -11.68
N SER A 308 -9.69 0.19 -10.43
CA SER A 308 -9.95 -0.82 -9.39
C SER A 308 -11.20 -1.67 -9.66
N ARG A 309 -12.12 -1.15 -10.48
CA ARG A 309 -13.39 -1.75 -10.89
C ARG A 309 -13.55 -1.75 -12.42
N CYS A 310 -12.46 -1.64 -13.17
CA CYS A 310 -12.45 -1.55 -14.63
C CYS A 310 -13.34 -0.44 -15.20
N GLU A 311 -13.48 0.64 -14.44
CA GLU A 311 -14.31 1.81 -14.74
C GLU A 311 -13.68 2.72 -15.80
N CYS A 312 -12.35 2.67 -15.94
CA CYS A 312 -11.62 3.51 -16.88
C CYS A 312 -11.59 2.87 -18.27
N ASN A 313 -11.94 3.64 -19.30
CA ASN A 313 -11.79 3.21 -20.69
C ASN A 313 -10.39 3.58 -21.21
N VAL A 314 -9.60 2.55 -21.56
CA VAL A 314 -8.24 2.65 -22.09
C VAL A 314 -8.18 2.18 -23.56
N ALA A 315 -9.33 1.78 -24.14
CA ALA A 315 -9.44 1.22 -25.48
C ALA A 315 -9.12 2.20 -26.62
N SER A 316 -8.83 3.48 -26.34
CA SER A 316 -8.42 4.46 -27.36
C SER A 316 -6.96 4.36 -27.80
N GLY A 317 -6.19 3.35 -27.35
CA GLY A 317 -4.85 3.06 -27.87
C GLY A 317 -3.80 4.17 -27.66
N THR A 318 -4.12 5.21 -26.91
CA THR A 318 -3.27 6.39 -26.72
C THR A 318 -2.64 6.48 -25.33
N MET A 319 -3.13 5.72 -24.34
CA MET A 319 -2.71 5.92 -22.94
C MET A 319 -2.44 4.59 -22.22
N SER A 320 -1.28 4.50 -21.55
CA SER A 320 -0.96 3.39 -20.66
C SER A 320 -1.59 3.59 -19.26
N VAL A 321 -1.67 2.53 -18.44
CA VAL A 321 -2.09 2.65 -17.02
C VAL A 321 -1.18 3.63 -16.25
N ALA A 322 0.11 3.68 -16.60
CA ALA A 322 1.05 4.65 -16.04
C ALA A 322 0.75 6.09 -16.50
N GLU A 323 0.31 6.28 -17.74
CA GLU A 323 -0.12 7.58 -18.27
C GLU A 323 -1.33 8.13 -17.50
N LEU A 324 -2.27 7.25 -17.14
CA LEU A 324 -3.47 7.60 -16.39
C LEU A 324 -3.12 8.02 -14.94
N LEU A 325 -2.13 7.37 -14.34
CA LEU A 325 -1.57 7.76 -13.04
C LEU A 325 -0.79 9.07 -13.11
N ASN A 326 -0.06 9.31 -14.20
CA ASN A 326 0.67 10.56 -14.41
C ASN A 326 -0.25 11.77 -14.55
N GLN A 327 -1.49 11.59 -15.04
CA GLN A 327 -2.49 12.67 -15.09
C GLN A 327 -2.92 13.17 -13.70
N CYS A 328 -2.67 12.40 -12.65
CA CYS A 328 -2.95 12.77 -11.27
C CYS A 328 -1.73 13.37 -10.55
N ARG A 329 -0.58 13.50 -11.22
CA ARG A 329 0.61 14.11 -10.65
C ARG A 329 0.74 15.55 -11.13
N SER A 330 1.14 16.46 -10.24
CA SER A 330 1.48 17.83 -10.65
C SER A 330 2.83 17.85 -11.38
N SER A 331 3.76 16.99 -10.97
CA SER A 331 5.08 16.79 -11.55
C SER A 331 5.53 15.33 -11.42
N PRO A 332 6.47 14.83 -12.26
CA PRO A 332 6.89 13.42 -12.24
C PRO A 332 7.44 12.92 -10.90
N SER A 333 8.00 13.82 -10.09
CA SER A 333 8.57 13.53 -8.77
C SER A 333 7.57 13.59 -7.62
N GLU A 334 6.37 14.13 -7.85
CA GLU A 334 5.33 14.25 -6.82
C GLU A 334 4.41 13.04 -6.81
N GLU A 335 3.94 12.69 -5.61
CA GLU A 335 2.95 11.63 -5.44
C GLU A 335 1.62 11.96 -6.16
N PRO A 336 0.90 10.96 -6.69
CA PRO A 336 -0.42 11.17 -7.26
C PRO A 336 -1.34 11.85 -6.24
N CYS A 337 -2.10 12.82 -6.72
CA CYS A 337 -3.03 13.61 -5.91
C CYS A 337 -2.38 14.24 -4.66
N SER A 338 -1.10 14.61 -4.78
CA SER A 338 -0.29 15.19 -3.70
C SER A 338 -0.30 14.35 -2.41
N GLY A 339 -0.58 13.04 -2.51
CA GLY A 339 -0.75 12.13 -1.37
C GLY A 339 -1.99 12.40 -0.50
N ARG A 340 -2.97 13.16 -1.00
CA ARG A 340 -4.18 13.61 -0.27
C ARG A 340 -5.47 13.22 -0.98
N GLY A 341 -5.41 12.17 -1.81
CA GLY A 341 -6.55 11.68 -2.56
C GLY A 341 -6.25 10.44 -3.38
N LYS A 342 -7.31 9.91 -4.00
CA LYS A 342 -7.28 8.73 -4.86
C LYS A 342 -7.32 9.15 -6.33
N CYS A 343 -6.40 8.63 -7.14
CA CYS A 343 -6.40 8.86 -8.59
C CYS A 343 -7.38 7.92 -9.29
N LYS A 344 -8.51 8.44 -9.78
CA LYS A 344 -9.53 7.70 -10.53
C LYS A 344 -9.56 8.16 -11.98
N CYS A 345 -9.17 7.28 -12.89
CA CYS A 345 -9.14 7.52 -14.33
C CYS A 345 -8.48 8.84 -14.76
N GLY A 346 -7.40 9.24 -14.10
CA GLY A 346 -6.66 10.46 -14.41
C GLY A 346 -7.19 11.73 -13.74
N ALA A 347 -8.18 11.61 -12.86
CA ALA A 347 -8.68 12.68 -12.02
C ALA A 347 -8.50 12.33 -10.53
N CYS A 348 -8.16 13.33 -9.72
CA CYS A 348 -8.03 13.15 -8.28
C CYS A 348 -9.36 13.32 -7.55
N GLU A 349 -9.65 12.38 -6.65
CA GLU A 349 -10.72 12.47 -5.65
C GLU A 349 -10.07 12.66 -4.27
N CYS A 350 -10.21 13.84 -3.68
CA CYS A 350 -9.52 14.19 -2.44
C CYS A 350 -10.15 13.49 -1.22
N ASP A 351 -9.32 13.01 -0.29
CA ASP A 351 -9.78 12.19 0.85
C ASP A 351 -10.66 12.96 1.85
N SER A 352 -10.54 14.28 1.89
CA SER A 352 -11.36 15.18 2.72
C SER A 352 -11.67 16.43 1.90
N PRO A 353 -12.71 16.41 1.05
CA PRO A 353 -12.98 17.50 0.11
C PRO A 353 -13.33 18.82 0.80
N GLU A 354 -13.72 18.79 2.08
CA GLU A 354 -13.87 20.00 2.90
C GLU A 354 -12.55 20.61 3.39
N LYS A 355 -11.42 19.90 3.26
CA LYS A 355 -10.07 20.35 3.66
C LYS A 355 -9.11 20.46 2.48
N TYR A 356 -9.23 19.58 1.49
CA TYR A 356 -8.30 19.48 0.39
C TYR A 356 -9.01 19.70 -0.94
N SER A 357 -8.44 20.55 -1.77
CA SER A 357 -9.00 20.92 -3.07
C SER A 357 -7.93 21.07 -4.15
N GLY A 358 -8.37 21.43 -5.35
CA GLY A 358 -7.52 21.56 -6.54
C GLY A 358 -7.42 20.28 -7.35
N LYS A 359 -6.91 20.41 -8.59
CA LYS A 359 -6.82 19.31 -9.57
C LYS A 359 -6.05 18.09 -9.05
N TYR A 360 -5.06 18.33 -8.20
CA TYR A 360 -4.19 17.29 -7.64
C TYR A 360 -4.34 17.20 -6.11
N CYS A 361 -5.43 17.71 -5.51
CA CYS A 361 -5.61 17.76 -4.05
C CYS A 361 -4.45 18.48 -3.31
N GLN A 362 -3.78 19.40 -4.00
CA GLN A 362 -2.59 20.08 -3.49
C GLN A 362 -2.92 21.22 -2.52
N CYS A 363 -4.15 21.71 -2.55
CA CYS A 363 -4.58 22.84 -1.74
C CYS A 363 -5.05 22.38 -0.37
N ASP A 364 -4.67 23.12 0.66
CA ASP A 364 -5.20 22.99 2.02
C ASP A 364 -6.10 24.19 2.31
N ASP A 365 -7.41 23.97 2.29
CA ASP A 365 -8.44 24.98 2.49
C ASP A 365 -8.69 25.26 3.99
N THR A 366 -7.85 24.74 4.88
CA THR A 366 -7.87 25.06 6.31
C THR A 366 -6.76 26.02 6.73
N SER A 367 -5.87 26.39 5.82
CA SER A 367 -4.67 27.21 6.10
C SER A 367 -4.81 28.69 5.72
N CYS A 368 -6.04 29.20 5.58
CA CYS A 368 -6.28 30.60 5.23
C CYS A 368 -6.03 31.59 6.37
N PRO A 369 -5.71 32.85 6.06
CA PRO A 369 -5.68 33.92 7.05
C PRO A 369 -7.00 34.02 7.83
N SER A 370 -6.89 34.28 9.13
CA SER A 370 -8.05 34.56 9.99
C SER A 370 -7.73 35.75 10.90
N ASN A 371 -8.73 36.59 11.13
CA ASN A 371 -8.68 37.63 12.15
C ASN A 371 -9.79 37.36 13.17
N GLY A 372 -9.57 36.35 14.03
CA GLY A 372 -10.56 35.85 14.98
C GLY A 372 -10.53 34.32 15.14
N ALA A 373 -11.68 33.73 15.49
CA ALA A 373 -11.79 32.28 15.67
C ALA A 373 -12.14 31.52 14.37
N GLU A 374 -12.63 32.21 13.35
CA GLU A 374 -13.12 31.60 12.10
C GLU A 374 -12.20 31.93 10.93
N LEU A 375 -11.97 30.95 10.04
CA LEU A 375 -11.22 31.13 8.79
C LEU A 375 -11.88 32.20 7.93
N CYS A 376 -11.07 33.06 7.30
CA CYS A 376 -11.58 34.19 6.52
C CYS A 376 -12.55 35.07 7.32
N SER A 377 -12.33 35.14 8.64
CA SER A 377 -13.14 35.91 9.59
C SER A 377 -14.64 35.60 9.55
N GLY A 378 -15.00 34.38 9.11
CA GLY A 378 -16.38 33.93 8.94
C GLY A 378 -17.12 34.54 7.75
N ARG A 379 -16.42 35.28 6.89
CA ARG A 379 -16.98 36.17 5.85
C ARG A 379 -16.36 35.91 4.48
N GLY A 380 -16.02 34.65 4.23
CA GLY A 380 -15.47 34.21 2.96
C GLY A 380 -15.18 32.72 2.94
N ARG A 381 -14.93 32.21 1.74
CA ARG A 381 -14.50 30.83 1.52
C ARG A 381 -12.98 30.76 1.37
N CYS A 382 -12.34 29.85 2.09
CA CYS A 382 -10.94 29.55 1.86
C CYS A 382 -10.79 28.75 0.55
N GLU A 383 -9.98 29.26 -0.39
CA GLU A 383 -9.60 28.55 -1.61
C GLU A 383 -8.07 28.58 -1.73
N CYS A 384 -7.44 27.43 -1.51
CA CYS A 384 -6.00 27.22 -1.64
C CYS A 384 -5.15 28.26 -0.88
N GLY A 385 -5.47 28.48 0.39
CA GLY A 385 -4.77 29.43 1.26
C GLY A 385 -5.11 30.91 1.01
N THR A 386 -6.07 31.21 0.13
CA THR A 386 -6.56 32.57 -0.10
C THR A 386 -8.04 32.67 0.22
N CYS A 387 -8.43 33.70 0.98
CA CYS A 387 -9.84 33.95 1.27
C CYS A 387 -10.54 34.61 0.07
N LYS A 388 -11.62 33.98 -0.39
CA LYS A 388 -12.61 34.56 -1.29
C LYS A 388 -13.69 35.22 -0.44
N CYS A 389 -13.59 36.54 -0.28
CA CYS A 389 -14.50 37.29 0.57
C CYS A 389 -15.92 37.31 0.01
N ASP A 390 -16.89 37.26 0.91
CA ASP A 390 -18.28 37.50 0.59
C ASP A 390 -18.48 38.94 0.11
N VAL A 391 -19.58 39.19 -0.60
CA VAL A 391 -19.92 40.53 -1.08
C VAL A 391 -20.00 41.50 0.11
N GLY A 392 -19.33 42.64 0.00
CA GLY A 392 -19.26 43.62 1.09
C GLY A 392 -18.00 43.53 1.96
N TRP A 393 -17.12 42.55 1.71
CA TRP A 393 -15.90 42.31 2.49
C TRP A 393 -14.65 42.25 1.61
N THR A 394 -13.52 42.67 2.16
CA THR A 394 -12.23 42.72 1.49
C THR A 394 -11.09 42.45 2.48
N GLY A 395 -9.86 42.44 1.96
CA GLY A 395 -8.65 42.13 2.72
C GLY A 395 -8.28 40.65 2.69
N PRO A 396 -7.04 40.29 3.09
CA PRO A 396 -6.53 38.93 3.01
C PRO A 396 -7.25 37.94 3.93
N ALA A 397 -7.88 38.43 5.00
CA ALA A 397 -8.67 37.64 5.96
C ALA A 397 -10.17 37.94 5.90
N CYS A 398 -10.65 38.71 4.91
CA CYS A 398 -12.05 39.15 4.77
C CYS A 398 -12.63 39.84 6.01
N ASP A 399 -11.78 40.59 6.71
CA ASP A 399 -12.08 41.30 7.96
C ASP A 399 -12.45 42.78 7.74
N CYS A 400 -12.27 43.28 6.52
CA CYS A 400 -12.50 44.68 6.19
C CYS A 400 -13.84 44.86 5.44
N THR A 401 -14.79 45.57 6.03
CA THR A 401 -16.04 45.91 5.35
C THR A 401 -15.80 46.94 4.24
N THR A 402 -16.52 46.81 3.12
CA THR A 402 -16.57 47.81 2.06
C THR A 402 -17.72 48.81 2.24
N GLU A 403 -18.56 48.62 3.26
CA GLU A 403 -19.62 49.57 3.58
C GLU A 403 -19.02 50.84 4.18
N THR A 404 -19.52 52.00 3.72
CA THR A 404 -19.05 53.33 4.12
C THR A 404 -20.08 54.10 4.95
N THR A 405 -21.18 53.45 5.33
CA THR A 405 -22.32 54.03 6.05
C THR A 405 -21.89 54.65 7.37
N GLU A 406 -21.05 53.96 8.16
CA GLU A 406 -20.52 54.44 9.43
C GLU A 406 -19.54 55.62 9.28
N CYS A 407 -18.94 55.77 8.10
CA CYS A 407 -18.02 56.88 7.79
C CYS A 407 -18.73 58.13 7.28
N LEU A 408 -20.06 58.11 7.09
CA LEU A 408 -20.79 59.25 6.53
C LEU A 408 -21.00 60.34 7.58
N GLY A 409 -20.32 61.48 7.41
CA GLY A 409 -20.45 62.62 8.31
C GLY A 409 -21.76 63.38 8.12
N LYS A 410 -22.10 64.28 9.06
CA LYS A 410 -23.29 65.16 8.98
C LYS A 410 -23.30 66.06 7.74
N SER A 411 -22.13 66.34 7.16
CA SER A 411 -21.98 67.07 5.90
C SER A 411 -22.46 66.28 4.67
N GLY A 412 -22.76 64.99 4.81
CA GLY A 412 -23.06 64.09 3.69
C GLY A 412 -21.81 63.60 2.94
N MET A 413 -20.61 63.96 3.39
CA MET A 413 -19.34 63.47 2.84
C MET A 413 -18.74 62.37 3.72
N ILE A 414 -18.10 61.39 3.09
CA ILE A 414 -17.30 60.37 3.78
C ILE A 414 -16.20 61.08 4.57
N CYS A 415 -16.13 60.81 5.87
CA CYS A 415 -15.20 61.42 6.81
C CYS A 415 -15.17 62.95 6.73
N ASN A 416 -16.34 63.58 6.47
CA ASN A 416 -16.51 65.02 6.23
C ASN A 416 -15.51 65.63 5.23
N GLY A 417 -14.98 64.82 4.30
CA GLY A 417 -13.94 65.23 3.35
C GLY A 417 -12.53 65.40 3.94
N GLN A 418 -12.33 65.03 5.20
CA GLN A 418 -11.10 65.22 5.98
C GLN A 418 -10.43 63.91 6.38
N GLY A 419 -10.65 62.84 5.61
CA GLY A 419 -10.03 61.53 5.83
C GLY A 419 -10.45 60.49 4.80
N SER A 420 -9.94 59.27 4.95
CA SER A 420 -10.36 58.09 4.19
C SER A 420 -11.17 57.13 5.06
N CYS A 421 -12.13 56.42 4.47
CA CYS A 421 -12.87 55.37 5.17
C CYS A 421 -12.16 54.03 4.96
N ASP A 422 -11.52 53.54 6.02
CA ASP A 422 -10.77 52.29 6.04
C ASP A 422 -11.52 51.27 6.92
N CYS A 423 -12.05 50.22 6.29
CA CYS A 423 -12.81 49.14 6.94
C CYS A 423 -13.98 49.65 7.82
N GLY A 424 -14.74 50.62 7.32
CA GLY A 424 -15.88 51.22 8.01
C GLY A 424 -15.52 52.28 9.06
N LYS A 425 -14.24 52.66 9.19
CA LYS A 425 -13.79 53.69 10.13
C LYS A 425 -13.01 54.79 9.43
N CYS A 426 -13.20 56.03 9.86
CA CYS A 426 -12.47 57.15 9.29
C CYS A 426 -11.03 57.23 9.80
N ALA A 427 -10.06 57.16 8.89
CA ALA A 427 -8.69 57.57 9.08
C ALA A 427 -8.56 59.06 8.72
N CYS A 428 -8.52 59.91 9.75
CA CYS A 428 -8.52 61.37 9.57
C CYS A 428 -7.15 61.90 9.14
N ASN A 429 -7.17 62.95 8.32
CA ASN A 429 -5.99 63.73 7.97
C ASN A 429 -5.43 64.47 9.20
N ASP A 430 -4.14 64.82 9.15
CA ASP A 430 -3.47 65.55 10.24
C ASP A 430 -4.23 66.82 10.64
N GLY A 431 -4.53 66.95 11.94
CA GLY A 431 -5.28 68.08 12.50
C GLY A 431 -6.80 67.88 12.61
N TYR A 432 -7.34 66.75 12.15
CA TYR A 432 -8.75 66.39 12.30
C TYR A 432 -8.93 65.12 13.15
N SER A 433 -10.05 65.04 13.86
CA SER A 433 -10.39 63.92 14.73
C SER A 433 -11.91 63.72 14.83
N GLY A 434 -12.32 62.67 15.54
CA GLY A 434 -13.72 62.26 15.65
C GLY A 434 -14.05 61.07 14.75
N PRO A 435 -15.18 60.38 14.99
CA PRO A 435 -15.59 59.19 14.26
C PRO A 435 -15.77 59.42 12.75
N THR A 436 -16.09 60.66 12.34
CA THR A 436 -16.21 61.05 10.94
C THR A 436 -15.29 62.23 10.56
N CYS A 437 -14.23 62.48 11.33
CA CYS A 437 -13.29 63.60 11.12
C CYS A 437 -13.92 65.00 11.17
N GLU A 438 -14.98 65.18 11.95
CA GLU A 438 -15.70 66.44 12.10
C GLU A 438 -15.01 67.47 13.02
N LEU A 439 -14.10 67.03 13.90
CA LEU A 439 -13.45 67.88 14.88
C LEU A 439 -12.10 68.36 14.34
N CYS A 440 -12.03 69.63 13.94
CA CYS A 440 -10.75 70.27 13.63
C CYS A 440 -10.06 70.73 14.92
N LEU A 441 -8.87 70.19 15.20
CA LEU A 441 -8.14 70.43 16.45
C LEU A 441 -7.44 71.79 16.49
N ASN A 442 -7.21 72.41 15.33
CA ASN A 442 -6.51 73.69 15.17
C ASN A 442 -7.33 74.77 14.44
N CYS A 443 -8.64 74.59 14.31
CA CYS A 443 -9.51 75.62 13.76
C CYS A 443 -9.99 76.50 14.92
N GLU A 444 -9.52 77.74 14.99
CA GLU A 444 -10.08 78.74 15.91
C GLU A 444 -11.57 78.91 15.60
N ALA A 445 -12.43 78.53 16.55
CA ALA A 445 -13.86 78.66 16.42
C ALA A 445 -14.26 80.14 16.53
N GLU A 446 -14.77 80.74 15.45
CA GLU A 446 -15.55 81.97 15.55
C GLU A 446 -16.87 81.64 16.25
N THR A 447 -16.87 81.71 17.58
CA THR A 447 -18.08 81.71 18.39
C THR A 447 -18.68 83.12 18.38
N GLU A 448 -19.77 83.32 17.63
CA GLU A 448 -20.70 84.41 17.95
C GLU A 448 -21.47 84.01 19.23
N PHE A 449 -21.03 84.58 20.35
CA PHE A 449 -21.83 84.67 21.56
C PHE A 449 -22.93 85.73 21.36
N THR A 450 -24.18 85.38 21.66
CA THR A 450 -25.10 86.32 22.29
C THR A 450 -25.43 85.77 23.68
N GLU A 451 -25.19 86.63 24.67
CA GLU A 451 -25.31 86.41 26.10
C GLU A 451 -26.76 86.11 26.53
N GLY A 452 -26.93 85.32 27.60
CA GLY A 452 -28.17 85.33 28.37
C GLY A 452 -28.52 84.02 29.08
N ASP A 453 -27.91 83.83 30.24
CA ASP A 453 -28.45 83.20 31.45
C ASP A 453 -28.61 81.65 31.58
N ASP A 454 -27.81 81.19 32.54
CA ASP A 454 -28.05 80.21 33.61
C ASP A 454 -27.82 78.71 33.35
N TYR A 455 -26.63 78.29 33.79
CA TYR A 455 -26.27 76.90 34.04
C TYR A 455 -26.99 76.40 35.30
N HIS A 456 -27.56 75.21 35.23
CA HIS A 456 -27.29 74.22 36.27
C HIS A 456 -27.51 72.78 35.79
N THR A 457 -26.38 72.07 35.68
CA THR A 457 -26.11 70.67 36.14
C THR A 457 -27.06 69.54 35.66
N LEU A 458 -26.56 68.39 35.20
CA LEU A 458 -25.99 67.33 36.05
C LEU A 458 -25.35 66.21 35.19
N LEU A 459 -24.39 65.50 35.80
CA LEU A 459 -23.74 64.25 35.37
C LEU A 459 -24.73 63.11 35.07
N PRO A 460 -24.34 62.07 34.29
CA PRO A 460 -25.21 60.95 33.98
C PRO A 460 -25.16 59.85 35.05
N GLU A 461 -26.34 59.39 35.47
CA GLU A 461 -26.53 58.05 36.04
C GLU A 461 -27.17 57.14 34.96
N LYS A 462 -26.62 55.92 34.83
CA LYS A 462 -27.32 54.71 34.33
C LYS A 462 -28.37 54.27 35.39
N PRO A 463 -29.24 53.26 35.18
CA PRO A 463 -29.60 52.40 34.04
C PRO A 463 -31.15 52.40 33.83
N ASP A 464 -31.82 51.65 32.94
CA ASP A 464 -32.25 50.24 33.09
C ASP A 464 -33.16 49.86 31.89
N GLU A 465 -32.94 48.65 31.37
CA GLU A 465 -33.88 47.53 31.13
C GLU A 465 -35.30 47.70 30.49
N ILE A 466 -35.69 46.61 29.78
CA ILE A 466 -37.04 46.16 29.35
C ILE A 466 -37.56 46.78 28.03
N GLU A 467 -38.20 46.10 27.08
CA GLU A 467 -38.38 44.72 26.59
C GLU A 467 -39.32 44.87 25.37
N ASP A 468 -39.35 43.87 24.49
CA ASP A 468 -40.53 43.45 23.72
C ASP A 468 -40.97 44.06 22.37
N LEU A 469 -41.36 43.09 21.52
CA LEU A 469 -42.33 43.07 20.40
C LEU A 469 -41.81 43.17 18.96
N GLU A 470 -41.47 41.98 18.44
CA GLU A 470 -42.16 41.24 17.37
C GLU A 470 -42.68 41.92 16.08
N GLU A 471 -42.48 41.12 15.02
CA GLU A 471 -43.25 40.95 13.78
C GLU A 471 -42.91 41.75 12.50
N THR A 472 -42.46 40.94 11.53
CA THR A 472 -42.41 41.03 10.05
C THR A 472 -43.73 41.49 9.38
N PRO A 473 -43.93 41.56 8.03
CA PRO A 473 -43.09 41.14 6.89
C PRO A 473 -43.08 42.08 5.64
N GLU A 474 -42.20 41.71 4.71
CA GLU A 474 -42.33 41.74 3.24
C GLU A 474 -42.93 42.94 2.48
N ALA A 475 -42.12 43.53 1.59
CA ALA A 475 -42.55 43.86 0.23
C ALA A 475 -41.35 43.94 -0.75
N LYS A 476 -41.24 42.94 -1.64
CA LYS A 476 -40.62 43.04 -2.98
C LYS A 476 -41.46 44.05 -3.82
N PRO A 477 -40.92 44.75 -4.84
CA PRO A 477 -40.55 44.05 -6.08
C PRO A 477 -39.49 44.69 -7.01
N LYS A 478 -39.00 43.85 -7.95
CA LYS A 478 -38.80 44.06 -9.41
C LYS A 478 -38.25 45.43 -9.89
N VAL A 479 -37.28 45.54 -10.81
CA VAL A 479 -37.15 44.85 -12.11
C VAL A 479 -35.94 45.48 -12.85
N GLU A 480 -35.26 44.68 -13.70
CA GLU A 480 -34.64 44.97 -15.02
C GLU A 480 -33.89 46.31 -15.24
N SER A 481 -32.88 46.48 -16.10
CA SER A 481 -32.17 45.75 -17.15
C SER A 481 -31.17 46.76 -17.75
N GLY A 482 -30.25 46.33 -18.60
CA GLY A 482 -29.54 47.21 -19.53
C GLY A 482 -28.03 47.25 -19.30
N ALA A 483 -27.28 46.37 -19.96
CA ALA A 483 -26.67 46.60 -21.28
C ALA A 483 -25.32 47.36 -21.17
N SER A 484 -24.24 46.57 -21.19
CA SER A 484 -22.87 47.05 -21.34
C SER A 484 -22.62 47.59 -22.75
N VAL A 485 -21.94 48.73 -22.79
CA VAL A 485 -21.50 49.43 -23.98
C VAL A 485 -20.08 49.00 -24.35
N VAL A 486 -19.88 48.96 -25.67
CA VAL A 486 -18.69 48.58 -26.45
C VAL A 486 -17.55 49.61 -26.34
N SER A 487 -16.30 49.13 -26.42
CA SER A 487 -15.10 49.73 -27.04
C SER A 487 -13.87 49.65 -26.11
N LEU A 488 -12.62 49.50 -26.56
CA LEU A 488 -11.97 49.24 -27.86
C LEU A 488 -10.50 48.91 -27.51
N LEU A 489 -9.88 48.02 -28.29
CA LEU A 489 -8.43 47.74 -28.31
C LEU A 489 -7.64 48.96 -28.86
N PRO A 490 -6.29 48.99 -28.76
CA PRO A 490 -5.40 48.36 -29.77
C PRO A 490 -4.16 47.65 -29.13
N PHE A 491 -3.73 46.46 -29.58
CA PHE A 491 -2.92 46.09 -30.76
C PHE A 491 -1.48 46.63 -30.83
N MET A 492 -0.50 45.70 -30.90
CA MET A 492 0.67 45.57 -31.82
C MET A 492 1.66 44.50 -31.25
N GLU A 493 1.67 43.24 -31.72
CA GLU A 493 2.54 42.58 -32.75
C GLU A 493 4.03 42.35 -32.36
N ILE A 494 4.47 41.10 -32.07
CA ILE A 494 5.04 40.01 -32.93
C ILE A 494 6.45 40.27 -33.51
N VAL A 495 7.45 39.45 -33.13
CA VAL A 495 8.42 38.79 -34.04
C VAL A 495 8.90 37.45 -33.44
N THR A 496 8.82 36.39 -34.24
CA THR A 496 9.28 35.00 -34.11
C THR A 496 10.79 34.80 -34.24
N LEU A 497 11.34 33.71 -33.68
CA LEU A 497 12.24 32.79 -34.43
C LEU A 497 12.49 31.47 -33.68
N ALA A 498 12.35 30.37 -34.42
CA ALA A 498 12.69 29.01 -34.07
C ALA A 498 14.04 28.63 -34.71
N THR A 499 14.80 27.75 -34.05
CA THR A 499 15.81 26.91 -34.73
C THR A 499 16.03 25.59 -33.99
N LEU A 500 15.97 24.52 -34.78
CA LEU A 500 16.28 23.11 -34.50
C LEU A 500 17.64 22.81 -35.18
N LEU A 501 18.49 22.00 -34.53
CA LEU A 501 19.21 20.81 -35.08
C LEU A 501 20.57 20.52 -34.38
N ILE A 502 20.62 19.35 -33.71
CA ILE A 502 21.58 18.22 -33.82
C ILE A 502 23.10 18.47 -33.70
N ILE A 503 23.78 17.63 -32.89
CA ILE A 503 24.92 16.73 -33.25
C ILE A 503 25.38 15.95 -32.00
N GLY A 504 25.44 14.61 -32.10
CA GLY A 504 26.25 13.69 -31.28
C GLY A 504 27.59 13.37 -31.99
N PRO A 505 28.40 12.35 -31.62
CA PRO A 505 28.08 11.15 -30.83
C PRO A 505 28.73 11.11 -29.44
#